data_AF-A0A2D5IYA7-F1
#
_entry.id   AF-A0A2D5IYA7-F1
#
_cell.length_a   1.000
_cell.length_b   1.000
_cell.length_c   1.000
_cell.angle_alpha   90.00
_cell.angle_beta   90.00
_cell.angle_gamma   90.00
#
_symmetry.space_group_name_H-M   'P 1'
#
loop_
_entity.id
_entity.type
_entity.pdbx_description
1 polymer ?
#
loop_
_entity_poly.entity_id
_entity_poly.type
_entity_poly.pdbx_seq_one_letter_code
_entity_poly.pdbx_strand_id
1 'polypeptide(L)'
;MIDVRGGKVKGRNTQFQVTQKRLMDCAFENFSPGADGDPDPTRSFEAYRKQAYANVGRAGEIIWPADFTLSQQQIAKVDGDIYELMEAAVLWNAAAAWNSFMDTGKWTSTTFTQPANSVPTPKRKVAIVKMARGADTTKLLSPAARAEYHAFESALQTKDMELKLSTPDILGLRIPDPMPASFQCFLQPVPDLTIANQDLLETAWQNIQGTLEGRHFLFAIAVKTSTRSDRLYQALFEANVLKYILGYILRGPAIRFHAHLETFAGADVVGRYKAASMTSLLAGGTPTKAIDHVYKALNPRDTAQTILDTLPTYPL
;
A
#
# COMPACT_ATOMS: atom_id res chain seq x y z
N MET A 1 13.52 20.51 -5.55
CA MET A 1 13.84 20.59 -7.00
C MET A 1 15.35 20.48 -7.19
N ILE A 2 15.79 20.05 -8.37
CA ILE A 2 17.21 19.95 -8.75
C ILE A 2 17.36 20.49 -10.18
N ASP A 3 18.26 21.45 -10.38
CA ASP A 3 18.67 21.90 -11.73
C ASP A 3 19.69 20.90 -12.29
N VAL A 4 19.37 20.27 -13.42
CA VAL A 4 20.22 19.27 -14.08
C VAL A 4 20.73 19.75 -15.44
N ARG A 5 20.60 21.04 -15.76
CA ARG A 5 21.08 21.62 -17.03
C ARG A 5 22.60 21.45 -17.19
N GLY A 6 23.36 21.53 -16.09
CA GLY A 6 24.81 21.30 -16.05
C GLY A 6 25.25 19.83 -15.94
N GLY A 7 24.31 18.89 -15.71
CA GLY A 7 24.57 17.47 -15.48
C GLY A 7 23.56 16.59 -16.22
N LYS A 8 23.42 16.80 -17.53
CA LYS A 8 22.38 16.15 -18.34
C LYS A 8 22.48 14.64 -18.28
N VAL A 9 21.34 14.00 -18.05
CA VAL A 9 21.21 12.54 -18.17
C VAL A 9 21.23 12.16 -19.65
N LYS A 10 22.13 11.26 -20.06
CA LYS A 10 22.28 10.80 -21.44
C LYS A 10 20.91 10.37 -22.02
N GLY A 11 20.55 10.92 -23.19
CA GLY A 11 19.31 10.60 -23.88
C GLY A 11 18.04 11.26 -23.31
N ARG A 12 18.16 12.23 -22.39
CA ARG A 12 17.02 12.98 -21.84
C ARG A 12 17.25 14.49 -21.96
N ASN A 13 16.18 15.22 -22.31
CA ASN A 13 16.17 16.69 -22.38
C ASN A 13 15.65 17.33 -21.10
N THR A 14 15.70 16.62 -19.97
CA THR A 14 15.25 17.12 -18.68
C THR A 14 16.12 18.29 -18.21
N GLN A 15 15.49 19.42 -17.89
CA GLN A 15 16.17 20.62 -17.36
C GLN A 15 16.08 20.68 -15.84
N PHE A 16 14.89 20.40 -15.29
CA PHE A 16 14.63 20.39 -13.85
C PHE A 16 14.04 19.05 -13.41
N GLN A 17 14.44 18.59 -12.23
CA GLN A 17 13.90 17.40 -11.60
C GLN A 17 13.17 17.74 -10.30
N VAL A 18 11.99 17.15 -10.14
CA VAL A 18 11.28 17.09 -8.87
C VAL A 18 11.44 15.67 -8.35
N THR A 19 11.93 15.55 -7.12
CA THR A 19 11.94 14.27 -6.42
C THR A 19 10.68 14.20 -5.58
N GLN A 20 10.00 13.05 -5.60
CA GLN A 20 8.85 12.78 -4.74
C GLN A 20 9.17 13.12 -3.28
N LYS A 21 10.32 12.66 -2.77
CA LYS A 21 10.70 12.87 -1.37
C LYS A 21 10.67 14.32 -0.94
N ARG A 22 11.33 15.19 -1.70
CA ARG A 22 11.34 16.63 -1.39
C ARG A 22 10.00 17.29 -1.64
N LEU A 23 9.23 16.83 -2.62
CA LEU A 23 7.90 17.38 -2.87
C LEU A 23 6.98 17.15 -1.66
N MET A 24 6.95 15.92 -1.17
CA MET A 24 6.10 15.52 -0.05
C MET A 24 6.58 16.12 1.26
N ASP A 25 7.89 16.14 1.50
CA ASP A 25 8.51 16.77 2.67
C ASP A 25 8.09 18.24 2.79
N CYS A 26 8.20 19.03 1.71
CA CYS A 26 7.77 20.44 1.75
C CYS A 26 6.25 20.64 1.77
N ALA A 27 5.47 19.75 1.16
CA ALA A 27 4.01 19.91 1.08
C ALA A 27 3.29 19.47 2.35
N PHE A 28 3.87 18.52 3.08
CA PHE A 28 3.25 17.78 4.17
C PHE A 28 4.20 17.66 5.37
N GLU A 29 5.01 18.69 5.64
CA GLU A 29 6.01 18.72 6.72
C GLU A 29 5.40 18.62 8.13
N ASN A 30 4.15 19.06 8.30
CA ASN A 30 3.51 19.20 9.61
C ASN A 30 2.25 18.34 9.79
N PHE A 31 1.85 17.58 8.76
CA PHE A 31 0.66 16.72 8.82
C PHE A 31 0.73 15.60 7.78
N SER A 32 0.05 14.49 8.06
CA SER A 32 -0.15 13.39 7.11
C SER A 32 -1.54 13.48 6.47
N PRO A 33 -1.65 13.51 5.12
CA PRO A 33 -2.93 13.65 4.42
C PRO A 33 -4.01 12.65 4.87
N GLY A 34 -5.17 13.18 5.29
CA GLY A 34 -6.33 12.39 5.70
C GLY A 34 -6.20 11.69 7.05
N ALA A 35 -5.21 12.04 7.87
CA ALA A 35 -5.02 11.50 9.22
C ALA A 35 -5.34 12.53 10.32
N ASP A 36 -5.15 12.14 11.58
CA ASP A 36 -5.20 13.08 12.71
C ASP A 36 -4.10 14.15 12.54
N GLY A 37 -4.45 15.42 12.73
CA GLY A 37 -3.54 16.57 12.53
C GLY A 37 -3.59 17.21 11.14
N ASP A 38 -4.26 16.60 10.16
CA ASP A 38 -4.54 17.26 8.88
C ASP A 38 -5.55 18.41 9.08
N PRO A 39 -5.24 19.65 8.63
CA PRO A 39 -6.16 20.77 8.71
C PRO A 39 -7.51 20.55 8.01
N ASP A 40 -7.55 19.70 6.99
CA ASP A 40 -8.78 19.31 6.29
C ASP A 40 -8.59 17.90 5.69
N PRO A 41 -8.94 16.85 6.45
CA PRO A 41 -8.77 15.46 6.02
C PRO A 41 -9.77 15.03 4.93
N THR A 42 -10.68 15.93 4.50
CA THR A 42 -11.71 15.63 3.50
C THR A 42 -11.25 15.89 2.06
N ARG A 43 -10.06 16.47 1.87
CA ARG A 43 -9.51 16.72 0.53
C ARG A 43 -9.24 15.41 -0.23
N SER A 44 -9.39 15.48 -1.55
CA SER A 44 -9.04 14.35 -2.42
C SER A 44 -7.53 14.19 -2.55
N PHE A 45 -7.07 12.99 -2.92
CA PHE A 45 -5.67 12.76 -3.28
C PHE A 45 -5.20 13.75 -4.36
N GLU A 46 -6.04 14.01 -5.37
CA GLU A 46 -5.77 14.97 -6.43
C GLU A 46 -5.57 16.40 -5.89
N ALA A 47 -6.38 16.83 -4.92
CA ALA A 47 -6.28 18.16 -4.33
C ALA A 47 -4.94 18.35 -3.58
N TYR A 48 -4.50 17.36 -2.79
CA TYR A 48 -3.20 17.41 -2.13
C TYR A 48 -2.05 17.50 -3.15
N ARG A 49 -2.08 16.67 -4.21
CA ARG A 49 -1.03 16.70 -5.25
C ARG A 49 -1.02 18.02 -6.01
N LYS A 50 -2.19 18.54 -6.40
CA LYS A 50 -2.33 19.85 -7.06
C LYS A 50 -1.69 20.96 -6.22
N GLN A 51 -1.94 20.98 -4.91
CA GLN A 51 -1.34 21.97 -4.01
C GLN A 51 0.20 21.79 -3.94
N ALA A 52 0.68 20.56 -3.83
CA ALA A 52 2.12 20.27 -3.81
C ALA A 52 2.82 20.76 -5.10
N TYR A 53 2.23 20.53 -6.27
CA TYR A 53 2.76 21.03 -7.54
C TYR A 53 2.64 22.55 -7.69
N ALA A 54 1.58 23.16 -7.16
CA ALA A 54 1.46 24.62 -7.12
C ALA A 54 2.60 25.26 -6.31
N ASN A 55 2.99 24.63 -5.19
CA ASN A 55 4.14 25.07 -4.39
C ASN A 55 5.45 24.95 -5.19
N VAL A 56 5.63 23.87 -5.95
CA VAL A 56 6.80 23.69 -6.82
C VAL A 56 6.82 24.68 -7.97
N GLY A 57 5.68 24.95 -8.62
CA GLY A 57 5.57 25.95 -9.67
C GLY A 57 6.01 27.32 -9.17
N ARG A 58 5.44 27.75 -8.03
CA ARG A 58 5.80 29.02 -7.38
C ARG A 58 7.27 29.09 -6.98
N ALA A 59 7.82 28.03 -6.39
CA ALA A 59 9.23 27.99 -6.02
C ALA A 59 10.14 28.04 -7.26
N GLY A 60 9.75 27.36 -8.34
CA GLY A 60 10.45 27.36 -9.61
C GLY A 60 10.46 28.74 -10.27
N GLU A 61 9.33 29.43 -10.28
CA GLU A 61 9.20 30.81 -10.79
C GLU A 61 10.09 31.81 -10.03
N ILE A 62 10.26 31.62 -8.71
CA ILE A 62 11.09 32.49 -7.87
C ILE A 62 12.59 32.22 -8.12
N ILE A 63 12.99 30.94 -8.20
CA ILE A 63 14.41 30.55 -8.27
C ILE A 63 14.94 30.64 -9.72
N TRP A 64 14.11 30.28 -10.71
CA TRP A 64 14.44 30.30 -12.14
C TRP A 64 13.33 30.99 -12.95
N PRO A 65 13.23 32.32 -12.87
CA PRO A 65 12.21 33.09 -13.59
C PRO A 65 12.26 32.82 -15.10
N ALA A 66 11.09 32.62 -15.72
CA ALA A 66 10.90 32.34 -17.16
C ALA A 66 11.54 31.05 -17.73
N ASP A 67 12.41 30.37 -16.97
CA ASP A 67 13.11 29.16 -17.40
C ASP A 67 12.48 27.87 -16.86
N PHE A 68 11.79 27.94 -15.73
CA PHE A 68 11.31 26.75 -15.04
C PHE A 68 10.19 26.04 -15.80
N THR A 69 10.47 24.84 -16.29
CA THR A 69 9.47 23.97 -16.94
C THR A 69 9.60 22.54 -16.47
N LEU A 70 8.45 21.89 -16.22
CA LEU A 70 8.35 20.46 -15.95
C LEU A 70 7.51 19.80 -17.05
N SER A 71 8.01 18.69 -17.58
CA SER A 71 7.22 17.92 -18.56
C SER A 71 6.08 17.17 -17.88
N GLN A 72 4.97 17.00 -18.60
CA GLN A 72 3.81 16.22 -18.14
C GLN A 72 4.17 14.77 -17.77
N GLN A 73 5.16 14.17 -18.45
CA GLN A 73 5.62 12.82 -18.15
C GLN A 73 6.36 12.72 -16.81
N GLN A 74 7.11 13.77 -16.43
CA GLN A 74 7.77 13.82 -15.12
C GLN A 74 6.74 13.97 -14.00
N ILE A 75 5.73 14.82 -14.21
CA ILE A 75 4.61 15.02 -13.29
C ILE A 75 3.87 13.70 -13.10
N ALA A 76 3.40 13.06 -14.18
CA ALA A 76 2.63 11.82 -14.12
C ALA A 76 3.35 10.65 -13.44
N LYS A 77 4.69 10.56 -13.57
CA LYS A 77 5.47 9.54 -12.85
C LYS A 77 5.46 9.81 -11.34
N VAL A 78 5.80 11.04 -10.96
CA VAL A 78 5.89 11.44 -9.54
C VAL A 78 4.50 11.40 -8.89
N ASP A 79 3.45 11.72 -9.62
CA ASP A 79 2.04 11.60 -9.18
C ASP A 79 1.69 10.20 -8.71
N GLY A 80 2.06 9.18 -9.49
CA GLY A 80 1.80 7.77 -9.16
C GLY A 80 2.46 7.37 -7.85
N ASP A 81 3.75 7.70 -7.71
CA ASP A 81 4.53 7.32 -6.53
C ASP A 81 4.04 8.07 -5.26
N ILE A 82 3.65 9.36 -5.39
CA ILE A 82 3.07 10.14 -4.28
C ILE A 82 1.71 9.57 -3.88
N TYR A 83 0.86 9.24 -4.84
CA TYR A 83 -0.46 8.67 -4.57
C TYR A 83 -0.34 7.40 -3.72
N GLU A 84 0.55 6.49 -4.12
CA GLU A 84 0.80 5.25 -3.38
C GLU A 84 1.35 5.51 -1.97
N LEU A 85 2.29 6.46 -1.81
CA LEU A 85 2.86 6.75 -0.50
C LEU A 85 1.89 7.48 0.43
N MET A 86 1.05 8.39 -0.08
CA MET A 86 -0.03 9.00 0.71
C MET A 86 -1.04 7.95 1.16
N GLU A 87 -1.41 7.02 0.27
CA GLU A 87 -2.32 5.93 0.61
C GLU A 87 -1.74 5.01 1.70
N ALA A 88 -0.45 4.64 1.57
CA ALA A 88 0.25 3.86 2.59
C ALA A 88 0.31 4.59 3.95
N ALA A 89 0.57 5.90 3.95
CA ALA A 89 0.65 6.69 5.18
C ALA A 89 -0.69 6.80 5.91
N VAL A 90 -1.79 7.07 5.19
CA VAL A 90 -3.10 7.18 5.82
C VAL A 90 -3.60 5.82 6.34
N LEU A 91 -3.29 4.72 5.64
CA LEU A 91 -3.56 3.36 6.10
C LEU A 91 -2.75 3.02 7.36
N TRP A 92 -1.46 3.40 7.39
CA TRP A 92 -0.61 3.25 8.57
C TRP A 92 -1.20 3.96 9.78
N ASN A 93 -1.64 5.20 9.62
CA ASN A 93 -2.21 5.99 10.72
C ASN A 93 -3.53 5.42 11.22
N ALA A 94 -4.40 4.95 10.33
CA ALA A 94 -5.61 4.23 10.72
C ALA A 94 -5.29 2.94 11.49
N ALA A 95 -4.25 2.20 11.08
CA ALA A 95 -3.78 1.01 11.78
C ALA A 95 -3.15 1.33 13.14
N ALA A 96 -2.42 2.44 13.29
CA ALA A 96 -1.89 2.88 14.58
C ALA A 96 -3.04 3.21 15.56
N ALA A 97 -4.09 3.89 15.09
CA ALA A 97 -5.30 4.14 15.88
C ALA A 97 -6.00 2.83 16.29
N TRP A 98 -6.13 1.88 15.36
CA TRP A 98 -6.63 0.53 15.64
C TRP A 98 -5.79 -0.18 16.70
N ASN A 99 -4.46 -0.17 16.56
CA ASN A 99 -3.55 -0.85 17.48
C ASN A 99 -3.63 -0.26 18.89
N SER A 100 -3.71 1.06 19.01
CA SER A 100 -3.94 1.76 20.28
C SER A 100 -5.27 1.32 20.92
N PHE A 101 -6.35 1.24 20.14
CA PHE A 101 -7.63 0.74 20.64
C PHE A 101 -7.56 -0.74 21.06
N MET A 102 -6.84 -1.59 20.32
CA MET A 102 -6.66 -3.00 20.66
C MET A 102 -5.91 -3.21 21.97
N ASP A 103 -4.97 -2.33 22.31
CA ASP A 103 -4.21 -2.38 23.56
C ASP A 103 -4.96 -1.72 24.73
N THR A 104 -5.66 -0.60 24.51
CA THR A 104 -6.22 0.24 25.59
C THR A 104 -7.73 0.12 25.78
N GLY A 105 -8.47 -0.37 24.78
CA GLY A 105 -9.93 -0.35 24.75
C GLY A 105 -10.55 1.03 24.49
N LYS A 106 -9.74 2.07 24.26
CA LYS A 106 -10.23 3.44 24.02
C LYS A 106 -9.91 3.90 22.60
N TRP A 107 -10.94 4.33 21.86
CA TRP A 107 -10.76 4.99 20.58
C TRP A 107 -10.39 6.45 20.78
N THR A 108 -9.29 6.90 20.17
CA THR A 108 -8.76 8.26 20.35
C THR A 108 -8.56 9.04 19.06
N SER A 109 -8.78 8.42 17.90
CA SER A 109 -8.67 9.15 16.64
C SER A 109 -9.81 10.15 16.49
N THR A 110 -9.49 11.33 15.99
CA THR A 110 -10.44 12.42 15.69
C THR A 110 -10.88 12.42 14.23
N THR A 111 -10.07 11.85 13.35
CA THR A 111 -10.30 11.77 11.91
C THR A 111 -10.99 10.47 11.50
N PHE A 112 -10.64 9.35 12.13
CA PHE A 112 -11.22 8.04 11.86
C PHE A 112 -12.32 7.69 12.86
N THR A 113 -13.31 6.93 12.39
CA THR A 113 -14.38 6.40 13.24
C THR A 113 -14.02 4.99 13.70
N GLN A 114 -14.29 4.67 14.96
CA GLN A 114 -14.14 3.31 15.48
C GLN A 114 -15.02 2.35 14.66
N PRO A 115 -14.47 1.27 14.10
CA PRO A 115 -15.28 0.30 13.38
C PRO A 115 -16.35 -0.32 14.27
N ALA A 116 -17.55 -0.52 13.70
CA ALA A 116 -18.63 -1.18 14.40
C ALA A 116 -18.23 -2.59 14.87
N ASN A 117 -18.78 -3.02 16.00
CA ASN A 117 -18.53 -4.35 16.58
C ASN A 117 -17.05 -4.65 16.91
N SER A 118 -16.22 -3.62 17.06
CA SER A 118 -14.82 -3.80 17.45
C SER A 118 -14.71 -4.18 18.92
N VAL A 119 -14.01 -5.28 19.19
CA VAL A 119 -13.69 -5.75 20.54
C VAL A 119 -12.17 -5.58 20.74
N PRO A 120 -11.71 -4.85 21.77
CA PRO A 120 -10.29 -4.65 21.99
C PRO A 120 -9.63 -5.98 22.36
N THR A 121 -8.61 -6.35 21.60
CA THR A 121 -7.89 -7.60 21.77
C THR A 121 -6.45 -7.43 21.26
N PRO A 122 -5.42 -7.43 22.12
CA PRO A 122 -4.04 -7.17 21.70
C PRO A 122 -3.52 -8.08 20.56
N LYS A 123 -4.04 -9.31 20.45
CA LYS A 123 -3.71 -10.25 19.37
C LYS A 123 -4.27 -9.86 17.99
N ARG A 124 -5.15 -8.86 17.92
CA ARG A 124 -5.75 -8.34 16.68
C ARG A 124 -5.02 -7.11 16.13
N LYS A 125 -3.88 -6.73 16.72
CA LYS A 125 -3.04 -5.67 16.17
C LYS A 125 -2.54 -6.00 14.77
N VAL A 126 -2.38 -4.96 13.96
CA VAL A 126 -2.02 -5.08 12.56
C VAL A 126 -0.87 -4.16 12.18
N ALA A 127 -0.09 -4.56 11.19
CA ALA A 127 0.93 -3.76 10.54
C ALA A 127 0.51 -3.49 9.10
N ILE A 128 0.59 -2.22 8.67
CA ILE A 128 0.44 -1.82 7.27
C ILE A 128 1.83 -1.64 6.69
N VAL A 129 2.13 -2.40 5.65
CA VAL A 129 3.48 -2.47 5.09
C VAL A 129 3.42 -2.12 3.63
N LYS A 130 4.01 -0.98 3.27
CA LYS A 130 4.28 -0.65 1.87
C LYS A 130 5.48 -1.47 1.39
N MET A 131 5.31 -2.21 0.31
CA MET A 131 6.41 -2.94 -0.29
C MET A 131 7.21 -2.03 -1.22
N ALA A 132 8.54 -2.20 -1.23
CA ALA A 132 9.38 -1.53 -2.21
C ALA A 132 9.22 -2.18 -3.59
N ARG A 133 9.37 -1.38 -4.65
CA ARG A 133 9.33 -1.90 -6.02
C ARG A 133 10.44 -2.93 -6.23
N GLY A 134 10.06 -4.12 -6.69
CA GLY A 134 11.01 -5.24 -6.88
C GLY A 134 11.43 -5.93 -5.57
N ALA A 135 10.82 -5.57 -4.43
CA ALA A 135 10.99 -6.33 -3.21
C ALA A 135 10.42 -7.74 -3.37
N ASP A 136 10.97 -8.66 -2.57
CA ASP A 136 10.60 -10.06 -2.57
C ASP A 136 9.78 -10.35 -1.30
N THR A 137 8.50 -10.61 -1.48
CA THR A 137 7.56 -10.90 -0.37
C THR A 137 7.96 -12.16 0.40
N THR A 138 8.68 -13.10 -0.22
CA THR A 138 9.14 -14.31 0.47
C THR A 138 10.14 -14.00 1.58
N LYS A 139 10.81 -12.83 1.54
CA LYS A 139 11.70 -12.36 2.60
C LYS A 139 10.98 -12.04 3.90
N LEU A 140 9.68 -11.76 3.85
CA LEU A 140 8.87 -11.58 5.05
C LEU A 140 8.62 -12.91 5.77
N LEU A 141 8.65 -14.02 5.04
CA LEU A 141 8.34 -15.34 5.58
C LEU A 141 9.39 -15.82 6.57
N SER A 142 8.95 -16.46 7.65
CA SER A 142 9.80 -17.17 8.60
C SER A 142 10.62 -18.25 7.90
N PRO A 143 11.75 -18.69 8.46
CA PRO A 143 12.56 -19.75 7.85
C PRO A 143 11.76 -21.01 7.53
N ALA A 144 10.83 -21.40 8.39
CA ALA A 144 9.96 -22.56 8.18
C ALA A 144 8.98 -22.35 7.01
N ALA A 145 8.24 -21.24 7.00
CA ALA A 145 7.30 -20.94 5.91
C ALA A 145 8.02 -20.74 4.57
N ARG A 146 9.23 -20.16 4.59
CA ARG A 146 10.07 -20.01 3.40
C ARG A 146 10.58 -21.37 2.88
N ALA A 147 10.90 -22.31 3.77
CA ALA A 147 11.27 -23.66 3.37
C ALA A 147 10.11 -24.40 2.69
N GLU A 148 8.88 -24.26 3.20
CA GLU A 148 7.67 -24.79 2.55
C GLU A 148 7.47 -24.20 1.15
N TYR A 149 7.61 -22.88 1.02
CA TYR A 149 7.56 -22.19 -0.27
C TYR A 149 8.63 -22.70 -1.25
N HIS A 150 9.89 -22.83 -0.82
CA HIS A 150 10.98 -23.32 -1.66
C HIS A 150 10.82 -24.79 -2.06
N ALA A 151 10.25 -25.63 -1.19
CA ALA A 151 9.91 -27.01 -1.54
C ALA A 151 8.86 -27.05 -2.66
N PHE A 152 7.84 -26.18 -2.58
CA PHE A 152 6.85 -26.00 -3.64
C PHE A 152 7.48 -25.52 -4.95
N GLU A 153 8.30 -24.47 -4.94
CA GLU A 153 9.00 -23.99 -6.13
C GLU A 153 9.88 -25.07 -6.75
N SER A 154 10.64 -25.78 -5.92
CA SER A 154 11.54 -26.86 -6.37
C SER A 154 10.74 -27.99 -7.05
N ALA A 155 9.58 -28.35 -6.51
CA ALA A 155 8.70 -29.35 -7.11
C ALA A 155 8.19 -28.91 -8.49
N LEU A 156 7.82 -27.64 -8.68
CA LEU A 156 7.44 -27.10 -9.98
C LEU A 156 8.61 -27.09 -10.97
N GLN A 157 9.80 -26.71 -10.52
CA GLN A 157 10.99 -26.67 -11.36
C GLN A 157 11.39 -28.06 -11.88
N THR A 158 11.15 -29.14 -11.11
CA THR A 158 11.36 -30.52 -11.63
C THR A 158 10.49 -30.88 -12.84
N LYS A 159 9.49 -30.04 -13.13
CA LYS A 159 8.55 -30.17 -14.25
C LYS A 159 8.65 -29.00 -15.24
N ASP A 160 9.72 -28.21 -15.18
CA ASP A 160 9.92 -27.03 -16.03
C ASP A 160 8.79 -25.98 -15.89
N MET A 161 8.27 -25.81 -14.67
CA MET A 161 7.22 -24.86 -14.33
C MET A 161 7.70 -23.86 -13.27
N GLU A 162 7.08 -22.68 -13.25
CA GLU A 162 7.25 -21.70 -12.17
C GLU A 162 5.92 -21.08 -11.74
N LEU A 163 5.81 -20.78 -10.45
CA LEU A 163 4.75 -19.95 -9.90
C LEU A 163 5.31 -19.14 -8.72
N LYS A 164 5.64 -17.88 -8.98
CA LYS A 164 6.32 -17.02 -8.00
C LYS A 164 5.33 -16.21 -7.19
N LEU A 165 5.63 -16.04 -5.90
CA LEU A 165 4.89 -15.15 -5.03
C LEU A 165 4.99 -13.69 -5.54
N SER A 166 3.86 -13.09 -5.86
CA SER A 166 3.78 -11.68 -6.25
C SER A 166 4.06 -10.75 -5.07
N THR A 167 4.46 -9.52 -5.35
CA THR A 167 4.65 -8.46 -4.36
C THR A 167 3.58 -7.37 -4.54
N PRO A 168 2.51 -7.39 -3.73
CA PRO A 168 1.51 -6.32 -3.74
C PRO A 168 2.12 -4.98 -3.31
N ASP A 169 1.47 -3.89 -3.70
CA ASP A 169 1.93 -2.53 -3.37
C ASP A 169 1.89 -2.30 -1.84
N ILE A 170 0.80 -2.73 -1.18
CA ILE A 170 0.62 -2.64 0.28
C ILE A 170 0.09 -3.97 0.84
N LEU A 171 0.61 -4.36 2.00
CA LEU A 171 0.19 -5.54 2.77
C LEU A 171 -0.40 -5.12 4.11
N GLY A 172 -1.52 -5.74 4.48
CA GLY A 172 -2.08 -5.71 5.83
C GLY A 172 -1.76 -7.01 6.54
N LEU A 173 -0.99 -6.92 7.62
CA LEU A 173 -0.46 -8.07 8.35
C LEU A 173 -0.99 -8.09 9.78
N ARG A 174 -1.25 -9.26 10.33
CA ARG A 174 -1.40 -9.44 11.76
C ARG A 174 -0.03 -9.43 12.42
N ILE A 175 0.12 -8.60 13.45
CA ILE A 175 1.35 -8.60 14.25
C ILE A 175 1.44 -9.95 14.98
N PRO A 176 2.58 -10.68 14.90
CA PRO A 176 2.74 -11.94 15.63
C PRO A 176 2.55 -11.75 17.14
N ASP A 177 2.09 -12.82 17.82
CA ASP A 177 1.92 -12.85 19.27
C ASP A 177 2.77 -14.00 19.85
N PRO A 178 3.74 -13.72 20.75
CA PRO A 178 4.12 -12.40 21.25
C PRO A 178 4.74 -11.48 20.19
N MET A 179 4.56 -10.17 20.35
CA MET A 179 5.02 -9.16 19.38
C MET A 179 6.56 -9.04 19.35
N PRO A 180 7.21 -9.25 18.19
CA PRO A 180 8.64 -9.00 18.03
C PRO A 180 8.95 -7.50 18.10
N ALA A 181 10.12 -7.14 18.62
CA ALA A 181 10.54 -5.74 18.76
C ALA A 181 10.56 -4.96 17.43
N SER A 182 10.80 -5.64 16.30
CA SER A 182 10.79 -5.04 14.97
C SER A 182 9.43 -4.49 14.54
N PHE A 183 8.33 -4.88 15.21
CA PHE A 183 6.98 -4.38 14.93
C PHE A 183 6.62 -3.12 15.72
N GLN A 184 7.48 -2.64 16.62
CA GLN A 184 7.17 -1.51 17.50
C GLN A 184 6.80 -0.23 16.74
N CYS A 185 7.40 0.00 15.56
CA CYS A 185 7.11 1.20 14.77
C CYS A 185 5.64 1.28 14.30
N PHE A 186 5.00 0.14 14.02
CA PHE A 186 3.60 0.10 13.55
C PHE A 186 2.57 0.47 14.63
N LEU A 187 3.01 0.65 15.87
CA LEU A 187 2.15 1.11 16.96
C LEU A 187 2.04 2.63 17.04
N GLN A 188 2.90 3.35 16.33
CA GLN A 188 2.95 4.81 16.36
C GLN A 188 2.46 5.38 15.02
N PRO A 189 1.65 6.46 15.04
CA PRO A 189 1.28 7.15 13.82
C PRO A 189 2.51 7.83 13.20
N VAL A 190 2.45 8.03 11.89
CA VAL A 190 3.33 8.88 11.09
C VAL A 190 2.67 10.26 11.02
N PRO A 191 3.16 11.26 11.78
CA PRO A 191 2.48 12.55 11.94
C PRO A 191 2.55 13.43 10.68
N ASP A 192 3.55 13.23 9.83
CA ASP A 192 3.85 14.04 8.66
C ASP A 192 4.54 13.19 7.59
N LEU A 193 4.77 13.75 6.39
CA LEU A 193 5.53 13.07 5.33
C LEU A 193 6.88 13.73 5.13
N THR A 194 7.60 14.01 6.22
CA THR A 194 9.03 14.35 6.16
C THR A 194 9.85 13.22 5.55
N ILE A 195 11.06 13.51 5.07
CA ILE A 195 11.94 12.48 4.46
C ILE A 195 12.13 11.28 5.39
N ALA A 196 12.32 11.49 6.70
CA ALA A 196 12.51 10.40 7.66
C ALA A 196 11.28 9.49 7.77
N ASN A 197 10.08 10.08 7.77
CA ASN A 197 8.82 9.34 7.83
C ASN A 197 8.49 8.64 6.52
N GLN A 198 8.86 9.23 5.39
CA GLN A 198 8.79 8.54 4.09
C GLN A 198 9.75 7.34 4.04
N ASP A 199 10.99 7.48 4.52
CA ASP A 199 11.95 6.39 4.60
C ASP A 199 11.44 5.27 5.52
N LEU A 200 10.82 5.62 6.65
CA LEU A 200 10.16 4.65 7.53
C LEU A 200 9.10 3.85 6.77
N LEU A 201 8.17 4.52 6.06
CA LEU A 201 7.11 3.86 5.29
C LEU A 201 7.67 2.94 4.19
N GLU A 202 8.74 3.35 3.49
CA GLU A 202 9.34 2.59 2.39
C GLU A 202 10.22 1.42 2.85
N THR A 203 10.73 1.46 4.08
CA THR A 203 11.72 0.50 4.58
C THR A 203 11.24 -0.37 5.74
N ALA A 204 10.08 -0.08 6.35
CA ALA A 204 9.54 -0.85 7.47
C ALA A 204 9.43 -2.36 7.19
N TRP A 205 9.18 -2.76 5.94
CA TRP A 205 9.14 -4.16 5.53
C TRP A 205 10.47 -4.89 5.74
N GLN A 206 11.61 -4.18 5.72
CA GLN A 206 12.94 -4.76 5.91
C GLN A 206 13.13 -5.21 7.37
N ASN A 207 12.58 -4.45 8.32
CA ASN A 207 12.72 -4.71 9.75
C ASN A 207 11.97 -5.99 10.19
N ILE A 208 10.93 -6.38 9.45
CA ILE A 208 10.08 -7.53 9.78
C ILE A 208 10.39 -8.77 8.94
N GLN A 209 11.49 -8.78 8.19
CA GLN A 209 11.90 -9.95 7.40
C GLN A 209 12.09 -11.17 8.30
N GLY A 210 11.68 -12.35 7.82
CA GLY A 210 11.89 -13.60 8.53
C GLY A 210 10.92 -13.85 9.70
N THR A 211 9.86 -13.06 9.85
CA THR A 211 9.00 -13.11 11.05
C THR A 211 7.60 -13.67 10.80
N LEU A 212 7.18 -13.84 9.54
CA LEU A 212 5.78 -14.12 9.21
C LEU A 212 5.56 -15.54 8.69
N GLU A 213 4.49 -16.17 9.15
CA GLU A 213 3.87 -17.33 8.50
C GLU A 213 2.66 -16.90 7.65
N GLY A 214 2.13 -17.80 6.82
CA GLY A 214 0.95 -17.55 5.99
C GLY A 214 -0.24 -17.00 6.78
N ARG A 215 -0.40 -17.40 8.05
CA ARG A 215 -1.48 -16.93 8.94
C ARG A 215 -1.48 -15.44 9.26
N HIS A 216 -0.35 -14.76 9.08
CA HIS A 216 -0.23 -13.35 9.42
C HIS A 216 -0.68 -12.45 8.28
N PHE A 217 -0.92 -12.96 7.07
CA PHE A 217 -1.36 -12.12 5.96
C PHE A 217 -2.90 -11.98 5.99
N LEU A 218 -3.39 -10.76 6.20
CA LEU A 218 -4.83 -10.48 6.29
C LEU A 218 -5.37 -10.01 4.94
N PHE A 219 -4.68 -9.03 4.36
CA PHE A 219 -5.05 -8.50 3.06
C PHE A 219 -3.86 -7.94 2.28
N ALA A 220 -4.07 -7.76 0.98
CA ALA A 220 -3.17 -7.08 0.07
C ALA A 220 -3.95 -6.01 -0.70
N ILE A 221 -3.28 -4.91 -1.06
CA ILE A 221 -3.85 -3.83 -1.85
C ILE A 221 -2.95 -3.60 -3.06
N ALA A 222 -3.55 -3.66 -4.26
CA ALA A 222 -2.96 -3.13 -5.47
C ALA A 222 -3.48 -1.71 -5.71
N VAL A 223 -2.55 -0.76 -5.81
CA VAL A 223 -2.81 0.67 -5.91
C VAL A 223 -2.56 1.13 -7.34
N LYS A 224 -3.54 1.81 -7.95
CA LYS A 224 -3.44 2.25 -9.36
C LYS A 224 -4.06 3.64 -9.57
N THR A 225 -3.27 4.60 -10.05
CA THR A 225 -3.79 5.95 -10.40
C THR A 225 -4.54 5.99 -11.74
N SER A 226 -4.26 5.04 -12.64
CA SER A 226 -4.87 5.01 -13.97
C SER A 226 -5.30 3.61 -14.37
N THR A 227 -6.34 3.57 -15.19
CA THR A 227 -6.98 2.36 -15.68
C THR A 227 -6.71 2.18 -17.15
N ARG A 228 -6.07 1.05 -17.49
CA ARG A 228 -5.94 0.57 -18.87
C ARG A 228 -6.29 -0.92 -18.86
N SER A 229 -7.00 -1.38 -19.88
CA SER A 229 -7.56 -2.73 -19.92
C SER A 229 -6.50 -3.84 -19.79
N ASP A 230 -5.30 -3.62 -20.33
CA ASP A 230 -4.13 -4.51 -20.22
C ASP A 230 -3.62 -4.60 -18.78
N ARG A 231 -3.60 -3.49 -18.04
CA ARG A 231 -3.09 -3.42 -16.66
C ARG A 231 -4.01 -4.07 -15.62
N LEU A 232 -5.28 -4.28 -15.95
CA LEU A 232 -6.23 -4.90 -15.01
C LEU A 232 -5.89 -6.37 -14.76
N TYR A 233 -5.39 -7.08 -15.78
CA TYR A 233 -5.06 -8.50 -15.68
C TYR A 233 -3.89 -8.79 -14.76
N GLN A 234 -2.95 -7.85 -14.63
CA GLN A 234 -1.83 -8.00 -13.69
C GLN A 234 -2.34 -8.19 -12.26
N ALA A 235 -3.22 -7.30 -11.78
CA ALA A 235 -3.77 -7.41 -10.43
C ALA A 235 -4.62 -8.69 -10.24
N LEU A 236 -5.38 -9.10 -11.27
CA LEU A 236 -6.15 -10.35 -11.23
C LEU A 236 -5.25 -11.59 -11.11
N PHE A 237 -4.16 -11.62 -11.88
CA PHE A 237 -3.19 -12.70 -11.81
C PHE A 237 -2.50 -12.73 -10.45
N GLU A 238 -1.97 -11.59 -10.00
CA GLU A 238 -1.34 -11.45 -8.68
C GLU A 238 -2.28 -11.90 -7.55
N ALA A 239 -3.55 -11.49 -7.58
CA ALA A 239 -4.51 -11.89 -6.56
C ALA A 239 -4.75 -13.41 -6.51
N ASN A 240 -4.87 -14.07 -7.67
CA ASN A 240 -5.02 -15.53 -7.72
C ASN A 240 -3.78 -16.26 -7.21
N VAL A 241 -2.59 -15.81 -7.64
CA VAL A 241 -1.32 -16.40 -7.22
C VAL A 241 -1.10 -16.22 -5.72
N LEU A 242 -1.36 -15.02 -5.20
CA LEU A 242 -1.21 -14.71 -3.77
C LEU A 242 -2.16 -15.55 -2.93
N LYS A 243 -3.44 -15.64 -3.30
CA LYS A 243 -4.44 -16.48 -2.61
C LYS A 243 -4.07 -17.96 -2.64
N TYR A 244 -3.55 -18.44 -3.77
CA TYR A 244 -3.10 -19.82 -3.89
C TYR A 244 -1.92 -20.11 -2.98
N ILE A 245 -0.84 -19.33 -3.09
CA ILE A 245 0.39 -19.59 -2.34
C ILE A 245 0.16 -19.40 -0.84
N LEU A 246 -0.44 -18.28 -0.42
CA LEU A 246 -0.66 -18.02 1.00
C LEU A 246 -1.69 -18.98 1.61
N GLY A 247 -2.78 -19.28 0.90
CA GLY A 247 -3.86 -20.12 1.41
C GLY A 247 -3.56 -21.62 1.39
N TYR A 248 -2.99 -22.13 0.28
CA TYR A 248 -2.82 -23.57 0.08
C TYR A 248 -1.41 -24.05 0.37
N ILE A 249 -0.39 -23.30 -0.05
CA ILE A 249 1.01 -23.70 0.15
C ILE A 249 1.44 -23.39 1.58
N LEU A 250 1.21 -22.16 2.04
CA LEU A 250 1.60 -21.71 3.38
C LEU A 250 0.49 -21.88 4.45
N ARG A 251 -0.64 -22.50 4.07
CA ARG A 251 -1.75 -22.86 4.96
C ARG A 251 -2.28 -21.69 5.81
N GLY A 252 -2.22 -20.48 5.26
CA GLY A 252 -2.80 -19.28 5.85
C GLY A 252 -4.32 -19.22 5.69
N PRO A 253 -5.00 -18.29 6.39
CA PRO A 253 -6.40 -18.01 6.16
C PRO A 253 -6.58 -17.41 4.76
N ALA A 254 -7.84 -17.34 4.32
CA ALA A 254 -8.19 -16.69 3.07
C ALA A 254 -7.83 -15.19 3.12
N ILE A 255 -6.70 -14.83 2.52
CA ILE A 255 -6.28 -13.45 2.33
C ILE A 255 -7.28 -12.71 1.44
N ARG A 256 -7.61 -11.47 1.80
CA ARG A 256 -8.41 -10.59 0.95
C ARG A 256 -7.52 -9.73 0.05
N PHE A 257 -7.88 -9.60 -1.22
CA PHE A 257 -7.18 -8.78 -2.18
C PHE A 257 -8.05 -7.60 -2.59
N HIS A 258 -7.54 -6.40 -2.38
CA HIS A 258 -8.20 -5.14 -2.68
C HIS A 258 -7.53 -4.50 -3.89
N ALA A 259 -8.33 -3.87 -4.76
CA ALA A 259 -7.83 -3.00 -5.81
C ALA A 259 -8.32 -1.59 -5.54
N HIS A 260 -7.40 -0.68 -5.25
CA HIS A 260 -7.69 0.72 -5.00
C HIS A 260 -7.28 1.53 -6.23
N LEU A 261 -8.25 2.21 -6.84
CA LEU A 261 -8.03 2.99 -8.05
C LEU A 261 -8.53 4.42 -7.89
N GLU A 262 -7.73 5.39 -8.32
CA GLU A 262 -8.13 6.80 -8.28
C GLU A 262 -9.29 7.09 -9.27
N THR A 263 -9.30 6.39 -10.41
CA THR A 263 -10.34 6.50 -11.43
C THR A 263 -10.72 5.15 -12.00
N PHE A 264 -11.96 5.03 -12.50
CA PHE A 264 -12.42 3.88 -13.29
C PHE A 264 -12.56 4.23 -14.78
N ALA A 265 -12.15 5.43 -15.21
CA ALA A 265 -12.32 5.88 -16.58
C ALA A 265 -11.44 5.09 -17.57
N GLY A 266 -11.96 4.78 -18.76
CA GLY A 266 -11.15 4.17 -19.84
C GLY A 266 -11.04 2.65 -19.81
N ALA A 267 -11.67 1.94 -18.85
CA ALA A 267 -11.83 0.49 -18.88
C ALA A 267 -13.04 0.04 -18.03
N ASP A 268 -13.60 -1.13 -18.32
CA ASP A 268 -14.62 -1.76 -17.46
C ASP A 268 -13.98 -2.45 -16.24
N VAL A 269 -13.48 -1.64 -15.29
CA VAL A 269 -12.80 -2.14 -14.08
C VAL A 269 -13.74 -3.02 -13.26
N VAL A 270 -14.95 -2.52 -13.01
CA VAL A 270 -15.94 -3.19 -12.14
C VAL A 270 -16.38 -4.52 -12.74
N GLY A 271 -16.60 -4.60 -14.06
CA GLY A 271 -16.94 -5.85 -14.73
C GLY A 271 -15.79 -6.85 -14.71
N ARG A 272 -14.54 -6.42 -15.00
CA ARG A 272 -13.38 -7.31 -15.03
C ARG A 272 -13.03 -7.87 -13.65
N TYR A 273 -13.13 -7.06 -12.60
CA TYR A 273 -12.83 -7.50 -11.23
C TYR A 273 -13.98 -8.24 -10.53
N LYS A 274 -15.08 -8.54 -11.23
CA LYS A 274 -16.05 -9.57 -10.80
C LYS A 274 -15.54 -10.99 -11.01
N ALA A 275 -14.38 -11.18 -11.65
CA ALA A 275 -13.80 -12.49 -11.90
C ALA A 275 -13.68 -13.32 -10.61
N ALA A 276 -14.12 -14.57 -10.69
CA ALA A 276 -13.98 -15.54 -9.61
C ALA A 276 -12.49 -15.85 -9.35
N SER A 277 -12.17 -16.19 -8.11
CA SER A 277 -10.87 -16.71 -7.75
C SER A 277 -10.77 -18.16 -8.24
N MET A 278 -9.73 -18.46 -9.02
CA MET A 278 -9.48 -19.80 -9.55
C MET A 278 -9.36 -20.83 -8.42
N THR A 279 -8.76 -20.45 -7.30
CA THR A 279 -8.62 -21.34 -6.14
C THR A 279 -9.97 -21.65 -5.50
N SER A 280 -10.85 -20.66 -5.39
CA SER A 280 -12.22 -20.89 -4.87
C SER A 280 -13.05 -21.80 -5.78
N LEU A 281 -12.86 -21.72 -7.10
CA LEU A 281 -13.55 -22.61 -8.05
C LEU A 281 -13.05 -24.05 -7.92
N LEU A 282 -11.74 -24.24 -7.72
CA LEU A 282 -11.13 -25.57 -7.56
C LEU A 282 -11.50 -26.23 -6.23
N ALA A 283 -11.61 -25.46 -5.15
CA ALA A 283 -11.99 -25.99 -3.83
C ALA A 283 -13.46 -26.39 -3.73
N GLY A 284 -14.32 -25.85 -4.60
CA GLY A 284 -15.76 -25.98 -4.49
C GLY A 284 -16.36 -25.13 -3.35
N GLY A 285 -17.66 -25.27 -3.11
CA GLY A 285 -18.39 -24.44 -2.14
C GLY A 285 -18.88 -23.12 -2.74
N THR A 286 -18.95 -22.06 -1.92
CA THR A 286 -19.40 -20.73 -2.39
C THR A 286 -18.26 -20.02 -3.10
N PRO A 287 -18.35 -19.74 -4.41
CA PRO A 287 -17.29 -19.06 -5.14
C PRO A 287 -17.03 -17.66 -4.59
N THR A 288 -15.75 -17.28 -4.51
CA THR A 288 -15.33 -15.94 -4.10
C THR A 288 -14.63 -15.23 -5.24
N LYS A 289 -14.53 -13.91 -5.19
CA LYS A 289 -13.81 -13.14 -6.23
C LYS A 289 -12.30 -13.29 -6.09
N ALA A 290 -11.57 -13.10 -7.18
CA ALA A 290 -10.11 -12.95 -7.14
C ALA A 290 -9.75 -11.63 -6.41
N ILE A 291 -10.38 -10.53 -6.82
CA ILE A 291 -10.34 -9.24 -6.13
C ILE A 291 -11.59 -9.12 -5.25
N ASP A 292 -11.43 -9.20 -3.93
CA ASP A 292 -12.54 -9.17 -2.99
C ASP A 292 -13.24 -7.82 -2.97
N HIS A 293 -12.47 -6.73 -3.05
CA HIS A 293 -12.99 -5.38 -3.02
C HIS A 293 -12.32 -4.48 -4.06
N VAL A 294 -13.15 -3.78 -4.84
CA VAL A 294 -12.71 -2.78 -5.81
C VAL A 294 -13.18 -1.43 -5.31
N TYR A 295 -12.24 -0.55 -5.00
CA TYR A 295 -12.55 0.73 -4.38
C TYR A 295 -12.06 1.89 -5.23
N LYS A 296 -12.89 2.92 -5.36
CA LYS A 296 -12.52 4.17 -6.00
C LYS A 296 -11.92 5.10 -4.95
N ALA A 297 -10.61 5.06 -4.78
CA ALA A 297 -9.87 5.77 -3.75
C ALA A 297 -9.67 7.24 -4.13
N LEU A 298 -10.66 8.08 -3.80
CA LEU A 298 -10.65 9.51 -4.11
C LEU A 298 -10.09 10.35 -2.97
N ASN A 299 -10.38 9.97 -1.73
CA ASN A 299 -10.03 10.67 -0.50
C ASN A 299 -9.18 9.74 0.38
N PRO A 300 -8.05 10.20 0.95
CA PRO A 300 -7.19 9.34 1.78
C PRO A 300 -7.90 8.80 3.03
N ARG A 301 -8.59 9.67 3.77
CA ARG A 301 -9.31 9.35 5.01
C ARG A 301 -10.36 8.27 4.80
N ASP A 302 -11.21 8.41 3.78
CA ASP A 302 -12.27 7.45 3.47
C ASP A 302 -11.71 6.12 2.92
N THR A 303 -10.59 6.18 2.19
CA THR A 303 -9.85 5.00 1.73
C THR A 303 -9.35 4.18 2.92
N ALA A 304 -8.73 4.83 3.91
CA ALA A 304 -8.28 4.15 5.11
C ALA A 304 -9.43 3.68 5.99
N GLN A 305 -10.50 4.47 6.14
CA GLN A 305 -11.71 4.06 6.88
C GLN A 305 -12.32 2.79 6.29
N THR A 306 -12.38 2.69 4.95
CA THR A 306 -12.89 1.48 4.27
C THR A 306 -12.11 0.23 4.66
N ILE A 307 -10.78 0.30 4.77
CA ILE A 307 -9.96 -0.83 5.22
C ILE A 307 -10.12 -1.07 6.72
N LEU A 308 -10.10 -0.01 7.52
CA LEU A 308 -10.27 -0.03 8.96
C LEU A 308 -11.59 -0.74 9.36
N ASP A 309 -12.68 -0.47 8.65
CA ASP A 309 -14.00 -1.09 8.84
C ASP A 309 -14.00 -2.60 8.57
N THR A 310 -13.03 -3.12 7.82
CA THR A 310 -12.89 -4.56 7.59
C THR A 310 -12.12 -5.29 8.70
N LEU A 311 -11.32 -4.59 9.50
CA LEU A 311 -10.43 -5.23 10.49
C LEU A 311 -11.18 -6.13 11.50
N PRO A 312 -12.37 -5.75 12.03
CA PRO A 312 -13.13 -6.62 12.93
C PRO A 312 -13.57 -7.95 12.30
N THR A 313 -13.63 -8.03 10.96
CA THR A 313 -14.13 -9.20 10.24
C THR A 313 -13.07 -10.28 10.01
N TYR A 314 -11.80 -10.02 10.30
CA TYR A 314 -10.76 -11.04 10.26
C TYR A 314 -10.80 -11.87 11.55
N PRO A 315 -11.03 -13.19 11.48
CA PRO A 315 -10.99 -14.06 12.65
C PRO A 315 -9.57 -14.11 13.24
N LEU A 316 -9.46 -14.44 14.53
CA LEU A 316 -8.17 -14.71 15.18
C LEU A 316 -7.59 -16.05 14.74
#